data_AF-A0A8C4YHZ8-F1
#
_entry.id   AF-A0A8C4YHZ8-F1
#
_cell.length_a   1.000
_cell.length_b   1.000
_cell.length_c   1.000
_cell.angle_alpha   90.00
_cell.angle_beta   90.00
_cell.angle_gamma   90.00
#
_symmetry.space_group_name_H-M   'P 1'
#
loop_
_entity.id
_entity.type
_entity.pdbx_description
1 polymer ?
#
loop_
_entity_poly.entity_id
_entity_poly.type
_entity_poly.pdbx_seq_one_letter_code
_entity_poly.pdbx_strand_id
1 'polypeptide(L)'
;MKLWCQCDPGFVLSGTDCVPQGQCGCTHNGRYHLAGESFWEGENCQRLCRCDGSSHSVQCSRSACAPGEFCGTRKGIYGCHKRTNGICWASGLPHYTTFDGKRYNSQGTCKYVFAELCGASQSLPFFRVEVKNGNLNFRNPRVSFIYRVELWLRTGHFHSHVVLERGKDVLSPGVSPE
;
A
#
# COMPACT_ATOMS: atom_id res chain seq x y z
N MET A 1 -36.52 -26.07 -16.52
CA MET A 1 -36.01 -26.41 -15.18
C MET A 1 -35.31 -25.17 -14.62
N LYS A 2 -35.89 -24.49 -13.63
CA LYS A 2 -35.26 -23.33 -12.98
C LYS A 2 -34.45 -23.85 -11.79
N LEU A 3 -33.13 -23.84 -11.91
CA LEU A 3 -32.20 -24.08 -10.81
C LEU A 3 -31.86 -22.73 -10.18
N TRP A 4 -32.59 -22.34 -9.16
CA TRP A 4 -32.21 -21.21 -8.31
C TRP A 4 -32.23 -21.69 -6.86
N CYS A 5 -31.22 -21.27 -6.10
CA CYS A 5 -31.16 -21.55 -4.67
C CYS A 5 -31.86 -20.43 -3.92
N GLN A 6 -32.67 -20.81 -2.94
CA GLN A 6 -33.35 -19.89 -2.04
C GLN A 6 -33.13 -20.38 -0.60
N CYS A 7 -33.19 -19.45 0.35
CA CYS A 7 -33.24 -19.80 1.76
C CYS A 7 -34.56 -20.49 2.14
N ASP A 8 -34.49 -21.40 3.12
CA ASP A 8 -35.69 -22.04 3.66
C ASP A 8 -36.66 -21.00 4.24
N PRO A 9 -37.98 -21.30 4.29
CA PRO A 9 -38.97 -20.41 4.90
C PRO A 9 -38.57 -19.97 6.32
N GLY A 10 -38.58 -18.65 6.57
CA GLY A 10 -38.16 -18.06 7.86
C GLY A 10 -36.71 -17.60 7.91
N PHE A 11 -35.92 -17.89 6.87
CA PHE A 11 -34.53 -17.46 6.74
C PHE A 11 -34.35 -16.44 5.60
N VAL A 12 -33.37 -15.56 5.76
CA VAL A 12 -33.00 -14.54 4.78
C VAL A 12 -31.52 -14.68 4.42
N LEU A 13 -31.17 -14.33 3.18
CA LEU A 13 -29.78 -14.35 2.74
C LEU A 13 -29.00 -13.19 3.37
N SER A 14 -27.93 -13.51 4.10
CA SER A 14 -27.00 -12.58 4.73
C SER A 14 -25.57 -12.94 4.30
N GLY A 15 -25.00 -12.16 3.40
CA GLY A 15 -23.75 -12.53 2.74
C GLY A 15 -23.91 -13.79 1.88
N THR A 16 -23.31 -14.89 2.32
CA THR A 16 -23.40 -16.20 1.66
C THR A 16 -24.31 -17.19 2.38
N ASP A 17 -24.80 -16.84 3.57
CA ASP A 17 -25.50 -17.76 4.47
C ASP A 17 -26.98 -17.38 4.60
N CYS A 18 -27.83 -18.38 4.86
CA CYS A 18 -29.22 -18.18 5.21
C CYS A 18 -29.36 -18.10 6.74
N VAL A 19 -29.75 -16.93 7.25
CA VAL A 19 -29.84 -16.65 8.69
C VAL A 19 -31.27 -16.28 9.09
N PRO A 20 -31.67 -16.48 10.36
CA PRO A 20 -32.92 -15.91 10.87
C PRO A 20 -32.96 -14.40 10.66
N GLN A 21 -34.15 -13.82 10.43
CA GLN A 21 -34.29 -12.39 10.13
C GLN A 21 -33.59 -11.48 11.14
N GLY A 22 -33.68 -11.78 12.45
CA GLY A 22 -33.03 -11.01 13.52
C GLY A 22 -31.51 -11.21 13.65
N GLN A 23 -30.89 -11.96 12.76
CA GLN A 23 -29.43 -12.16 12.68
C GLN A 23 -28.84 -11.63 11.38
N CYS A 24 -29.63 -10.94 10.56
CA CYS A 24 -29.10 -10.30 9.37
C CYS A 24 -28.20 -9.11 9.75
N GLY A 25 -27.27 -8.79 8.86
CA GLY A 25 -26.34 -7.68 9.01
C GLY A 25 -26.97 -6.28 8.90
N CYS A 26 -26.11 -5.30 8.65
CA CYS A 26 -26.45 -3.88 8.61
C CYS A 26 -26.10 -3.29 7.24
N THR A 27 -26.88 -2.31 6.78
CA THR A 27 -26.52 -1.51 5.60
C THR A 27 -26.00 -0.16 6.04
N HIS A 28 -24.78 0.19 5.65
CA HIS A 28 -24.14 1.48 5.97
C HIS A 28 -23.45 2.05 4.75
N ASN A 29 -23.72 3.30 4.41
CA ASN A 29 -23.19 3.99 3.22
C ASN A 29 -23.32 3.18 1.91
N GLY A 30 -24.44 2.46 1.74
CA GLY A 30 -24.70 1.63 0.55
C GLY A 30 -23.95 0.29 0.52
N ARG A 31 -23.22 -0.07 1.58
CA ARG A 31 -22.54 -1.36 1.72
C ARG A 31 -23.20 -2.20 2.80
N TYR A 32 -23.35 -3.50 2.52
CA TYR A 32 -23.80 -4.48 3.49
C TYR A 32 -22.62 -4.98 4.34
N HIS A 33 -22.84 -5.05 5.64
CA HIS A 33 -21.90 -5.56 6.63
C HIS A 33 -22.54 -6.68 7.43
N LEU A 34 -21.83 -7.78 7.64
CA LEU A 34 -22.34 -8.92 8.40
C LEU A 34 -22.57 -8.56 9.86
N ALA A 35 -23.52 -9.24 10.51
CA ALA A 35 -23.75 -9.08 11.94
C ALA A 35 -22.45 -9.32 12.73
N GLY A 36 -22.06 -8.34 13.55
CA GLY A 36 -20.81 -8.39 14.32
C GLY A 36 -19.55 -7.96 13.57
N GLU A 37 -19.61 -7.73 12.25
CA GLU A 37 -18.49 -7.23 11.46
C GLU A 37 -18.01 -5.88 11.98
N SER A 38 -16.69 -5.73 12.10
CA SER A 38 -16.05 -4.45 12.46
C SER A 38 -15.22 -3.93 11.30
N PHE A 39 -15.32 -2.62 11.02
CA PHE A 39 -14.65 -1.98 9.90
C PHE A 39 -14.25 -0.54 10.22
N TRP A 40 -13.20 -0.05 9.55
CA TRP A 40 -12.66 1.29 9.74
C TRP A 40 -13.32 2.29 8.78
N GLU A 41 -13.62 3.49 9.28
CA GLU A 41 -14.21 4.60 8.53
C GLU A 41 -13.47 5.92 8.77
N GLY A 42 -13.49 6.79 7.75
CA GLY A 42 -12.93 8.13 7.80
C GLY A 42 -11.44 8.20 7.49
N GLU A 43 -10.93 9.41 7.27
CA GLU A 43 -9.51 9.62 7.01
C GLU A 43 -8.66 9.15 8.20
N ASN A 44 -7.53 8.52 7.89
CA ASN A 44 -6.58 8.01 8.89
C ASN A 44 -7.21 7.11 9.98
N CYS A 45 -8.26 6.35 9.66
CA CYS A 45 -8.85 5.36 10.56
C CYS A 45 -9.40 5.99 11.85
N GLN A 46 -9.98 7.20 11.74
CA GLN A 46 -10.50 7.96 12.88
C GLN A 46 -11.74 7.34 13.55
N ARG A 47 -12.43 6.40 12.89
CA ARG A 47 -13.61 5.72 13.44
C ARG A 47 -13.50 4.21 13.24
N LEU A 48 -13.82 3.46 14.29
CA LEU A 48 -14.06 2.02 14.22
C LEU A 48 -15.56 1.78 14.38
N CYS A 49 -16.14 1.11 13.40
CA CYS A 49 -17.56 0.81 13.33
C CYS A 49 -17.81 -0.68 13.50
N ARG A 50 -18.94 -1.03 14.10
CA ARG A 50 -19.41 -2.41 14.23
C ARG A 50 -20.88 -2.50 13.87
N CYS A 51 -21.24 -3.50 13.06
CA CYS A 51 -22.63 -3.84 12.82
C CYS A 51 -23.21 -4.59 14.03
N ASP A 52 -24.21 -4.00 14.66
CA ASP A 52 -25.03 -4.66 15.68
C ASP A 52 -26.20 -5.36 14.99
N GLY A 53 -26.09 -6.69 14.87
CA GLY A 53 -27.12 -7.52 14.23
C GLY A 53 -28.45 -7.55 14.97
N SER A 54 -28.51 -7.15 16.25
CA SER A 54 -29.76 -7.12 17.01
C SER A 54 -30.60 -5.88 16.70
N SER A 55 -29.94 -4.74 16.46
CA SER A 55 -30.58 -3.47 16.09
C SER A 55 -30.53 -3.18 14.59
N HIS A 56 -29.83 -4.02 13.81
CA HIS A 56 -29.50 -3.83 12.40
C HIS A 56 -28.85 -2.46 12.12
N SER A 57 -28.17 -1.90 13.12
CA SER A 57 -27.58 -0.58 13.07
C SER A 57 -26.06 -0.65 13.20
N VAL A 58 -25.36 0.30 12.57
CA VAL A 58 -23.91 0.43 12.72
C VAL A 58 -23.60 1.39 13.85
N GLN A 59 -22.80 0.93 14.81
CA GLN A 59 -22.30 1.74 15.90
C GLN A 59 -20.83 2.06 15.65
N CYS A 60 -20.49 3.35 15.63
CA CYS A 60 -19.12 3.82 15.40
C CYS A 60 -18.61 4.64 16.57
N SER A 61 -17.39 4.36 17.00
CA SER A 61 -16.67 5.13 18.01
C SER A 61 -15.41 5.74 17.41
N ARG A 62 -14.93 6.85 18.01
CA ARG A 62 -13.61 7.38 17.67
C ARG A 62 -12.55 6.38 18.05
N SER A 63 -11.60 6.16 17.15
CA SER A 63 -10.48 5.25 17.35
C SER A 63 -9.27 5.73 16.55
N ALA A 64 -8.13 5.10 16.76
CA ALA A 64 -6.90 5.34 16.03
C ALA A 64 -6.07 4.05 15.98
N CYS A 65 -5.18 3.95 15.00
CA CYS A 65 -4.27 2.82 14.91
C CYS A 65 -3.31 2.78 16.10
N ALA A 66 -2.93 1.58 16.52
CA ALA A 66 -1.99 1.41 17.62
C ALA A 66 -0.59 1.94 17.23
N PRO A 67 0.28 2.25 18.21
CA PRO A 67 1.67 2.55 17.93
C PRO A 67 2.31 1.42 17.09
N GLY A 68 3.04 1.81 16.04
CA GLY A 68 3.63 0.84 15.10
C GLY A 68 2.69 0.34 14.01
N GLU A 69 1.46 0.84 13.94
CA GLU A 69 0.53 0.60 12.83
C GLU A 69 0.44 1.81 11.89
N PHE A 70 -0.05 1.58 10.68
CA PHE A 70 -0.43 2.62 9.74
C PHE A 70 -1.87 2.39 9.29
N CYS A 71 -2.59 3.47 9.05
CA CYS A 71 -3.90 3.41 8.43
C CYS A 71 -3.75 3.36 6.90
N GLY A 72 -4.39 2.39 6.26
CA GLY A 72 -4.41 2.30 4.80
C GLY A 72 -5.01 1.00 4.30
N THR A 73 -4.91 0.77 2.99
CA THR A 73 -5.38 -0.46 2.36
C THR A 73 -4.23 -1.44 2.21
N ARG A 74 -4.35 -2.64 2.77
CA ARG A 74 -3.41 -3.76 2.56
C ARG A 74 -4.18 -4.96 2.06
N LYS A 75 -3.75 -5.54 0.93
CA LYS A 75 -4.44 -6.67 0.27
C LYS A 75 -5.95 -6.43 0.08
N GLY A 76 -6.33 -5.20 -0.29
CA GLY A 76 -7.72 -4.81 -0.52
C GLY A 76 -8.55 -4.50 0.73
N ILE A 77 -7.98 -4.64 1.93
CA ILE A 77 -8.67 -4.37 3.21
C ILE A 77 -8.18 -3.04 3.78
N TYR A 78 -9.09 -2.07 3.91
CA TYR A 78 -8.83 -0.79 4.56
C TYR A 78 -8.86 -0.94 6.09
N GLY A 79 -7.86 -0.40 6.78
CA GLY A 79 -7.82 -0.39 8.24
C GLY A 79 -6.43 -0.13 8.80
N CYS A 80 -6.26 -0.40 10.09
CA CYS A 80 -4.97 -0.36 10.75
C CYS A 80 -4.18 -1.64 10.46
N HIS A 81 -2.95 -1.46 9.98
CA HIS A 81 -2.04 -2.55 9.64
C HIS A 81 -0.71 -2.35 10.33
N LYS A 82 -0.12 -3.42 10.84
CA LYS A 82 1.26 -3.38 11.37
C LYS A 82 2.22 -2.84 10.33
N ARG A 83 3.03 -1.86 10.73
CA ARG A 83 4.21 -1.43 9.97
C ARG A 83 5.21 -2.57 9.99
N THR A 84 5.27 -3.31 8.90
CA THR A 84 6.28 -4.33 8.67
C THR A 84 7.38 -3.73 7.82
N ASN A 85 8.63 -4.07 8.09
CA ASN A 85 9.71 -3.77 7.15
C ASN A 85 9.37 -4.41 5.80
N GLY A 86 9.38 -3.60 4.76
CA GLY A 86 9.17 -4.04 3.39
C GLY A 86 10.46 -3.84 2.60
N ILE A 87 10.69 -4.70 1.60
CA ILE A 87 11.76 -4.52 0.63
C ILE A 87 11.10 -4.13 -0.68
N CYS A 88 11.41 -2.94 -1.19
CA CYS A 88 11.20 -2.62 -2.60
C CYS A 88 12.51 -2.88 -3.35
N TRP A 89 12.40 -3.32 -4.59
CA TRP A 89 13.57 -3.50 -5.46
C TRP A 89 13.18 -3.34 -6.92
N ALA A 90 14.16 -2.97 -7.74
CA ALA A 90 14.01 -2.82 -9.17
C ALA A 90 15.12 -3.60 -9.87
N SER A 91 14.85 -4.11 -11.07
CA SER A 91 15.85 -4.82 -11.88
C SER A 91 16.02 -4.22 -13.27
N GLY A 92 17.10 -4.62 -13.94
CA GLY A 92 17.62 -4.00 -15.15
C GLY A 92 16.60 -3.90 -16.29
N LEU A 93 15.83 -4.95 -16.58
CA LEU A 93 14.59 -4.84 -17.34
C LEU A 93 13.56 -4.29 -16.34
N PRO A 94 12.96 -3.10 -16.51
CA PRO A 94 12.36 -2.28 -15.45
C PRO A 94 11.11 -2.93 -14.83
N HIS A 95 11.37 -4.00 -14.08
CA HIS A 95 10.49 -4.75 -13.23
C HIS A 95 10.67 -4.16 -11.84
N TYR A 96 9.58 -3.67 -11.30
CA TYR A 96 9.52 -3.05 -10.00
C TYR A 96 8.69 -3.94 -9.09
N THR A 97 9.17 -4.12 -7.87
CA THR A 97 8.41 -4.71 -6.78
C THR A 97 8.24 -3.66 -5.68
N THR A 98 6.99 -3.33 -5.36
CA THR A 98 6.64 -2.41 -4.27
C THR A 98 6.95 -3.02 -2.90
N PHE A 99 6.96 -2.19 -1.85
CA PHE A 99 7.16 -2.64 -0.46
C PHE A 99 6.14 -3.69 0.02
N ASP A 100 4.93 -3.70 -0.55
CA ASP A 100 3.87 -4.68 -0.27
C ASP A 100 3.89 -5.89 -1.23
N GLY A 101 4.90 -5.99 -2.09
CA GLY A 101 5.15 -7.16 -2.95
C GLY A 101 4.43 -7.14 -4.30
N LYS A 102 3.75 -6.05 -4.66
CA LYS A 102 3.09 -5.89 -5.96
C LYS A 102 4.13 -5.67 -7.07
N ARG A 103 3.98 -6.41 -8.17
CA ARG A 103 4.88 -6.36 -9.32
C ARG A 103 4.28 -5.55 -10.45
N TYR A 104 5.10 -4.71 -11.09
CA TYR A 104 4.72 -3.98 -12.28
C TYR A 104 5.93 -3.74 -13.20
N ASN A 105 5.65 -3.52 -14.48
CA ASN A 105 6.66 -3.26 -15.50
C ASN A 105 6.45 -1.84 -16.01
N SER A 106 7.52 -1.04 -16.08
CA SER A 106 7.43 0.31 -16.63
C SER A 106 8.51 0.52 -17.69
N GLN A 107 8.11 0.40 -18.95
CA GLN A 107 8.96 0.72 -20.08
C GLN A 107 8.90 2.22 -20.38
N GLY A 108 10.05 2.82 -20.71
CA GLY A 108 10.17 4.22 -21.07
C GLY A 108 11.51 4.81 -20.64
N THR A 109 11.83 5.99 -21.13
CA THR A 109 13.11 6.67 -20.86
C THR A 109 13.01 7.76 -19.80
N CYS A 110 11.92 7.77 -19.04
CA CYS A 110 11.69 8.80 -18.03
C CYS A 110 12.50 8.54 -16.76
N LYS A 111 12.55 9.59 -15.94
CA LYS A 111 13.04 9.54 -14.56
C LYS A 111 11.86 9.33 -13.63
N TYR A 112 12.00 8.42 -12.68
CA TYR A 112 10.94 8.09 -11.72
C TYR A 112 11.45 8.21 -10.29
N VAL A 113 10.60 8.72 -9.40
CA VAL A 113 10.82 8.60 -7.96
C VAL A 113 10.52 7.16 -7.57
N PHE A 114 11.53 6.43 -7.13
CA PHE A 114 11.42 5.03 -6.76
C PHE A 114 10.97 4.87 -5.30
N ALA A 115 11.54 5.69 -4.41
CA ALA A 115 11.13 5.76 -3.00
C ALA A 115 11.45 7.14 -2.43
N GLU A 116 10.51 7.71 -1.67
CA GLU A 116 10.70 8.91 -0.85
C GLU A 116 9.78 8.86 0.37
N LEU A 117 10.01 9.72 1.35
CA LEU A 117 9.13 9.83 2.51
C LEU A 117 7.75 10.39 2.10
N CYS A 118 6.69 9.72 2.54
CA CYS A 118 5.33 10.23 2.42
C CYS A 118 5.10 11.35 3.45
N GLY A 119 4.91 12.58 2.98
CA GLY A 119 4.59 13.74 3.81
C GLY A 119 5.81 14.36 4.53
N ALA A 120 5.62 15.55 5.07
CA ALA A 120 6.65 16.30 5.77
C ALA A 120 6.81 15.83 7.24
N SER A 121 7.10 14.54 7.44
CA SER A 121 7.40 14.05 8.79
C SER A 121 8.72 14.66 9.26
N GLN A 122 8.63 15.67 10.12
CA GLN A 122 9.80 16.41 10.63
C GLN A 122 10.74 15.54 11.48
N SER A 123 10.29 14.37 11.92
CA SER A 123 11.05 13.47 12.80
C SER A 123 11.93 12.47 12.07
N LEU A 124 11.79 12.30 10.75
CA LEU A 124 12.58 11.36 9.97
C LEU A 124 13.57 12.08 9.04
N PRO A 125 14.81 11.57 8.90
CA PRO A 125 15.76 12.08 7.91
C PRO A 125 15.20 12.02 6.49
N PHE A 126 15.40 13.08 5.72
CA PHE A 126 14.96 13.10 4.33
C PHE A 126 15.80 12.13 3.51
N PHE A 127 15.12 11.34 2.68
CA PHE A 127 15.73 10.62 1.58
C PHE A 127 14.85 10.66 0.35
N ARG A 128 15.48 10.59 -0.82
CA ARG A 128 14.82 10.40 -2.11
C ARG A 128 15.68 9.49 -2.96
N VAL A 129 15.05 8.52 -3.61
CA VAL A 129 15.67 7.60 -4.56
C VAL A 129 15.01 7.84 -5.92
N GLU A 130 15.79 8.23 -6.92
CA GLU A 130 15.33 8.32 -8.30
C GLU A 130 16.04 7.29 -9.18
N VAL A 131 15.27 6.70 -10.08
CA VAL A 131 15.76 5.75 -11.08
C VAL A 131 15.58 6.35 -12.48
N LYS A 132 16.62 6.23 -13.30
CA LYS A 132 16.59 6.66 -14.70
C LYS A 132 16.62 5.44 -15.61
N ASN A 133 15.60 5.37 -16.45
CA ASN A 133 15.47 4.34 -17.46
C ASN A 133 15.94 4.88 -18.81
N GLY A 134 16.55 4.04 -19.64
CA GLY A 134 17.06 4.44 -20.95
C GLY A 134 17.10 3.27 -21.92
N ASN A 135 16.96 3.56 -23.22
CA ASN A 135 16.94 2.52 -24.25
C ASN A 135 18.33 2.00 -24.65
N LEU A 136 19.40 2.49 -24.01
CA LEU A 136 20.81 2.06 -24.08
C LEU A 136 21.30 1.58 -25.48
N ASN A 137 20.81 2.20 -26.56
CA ASN A 137 21.09 1.84 -27.96
C ASN A 137 20.85 0.36 -28.31
N PHE A 138 19.89 -0.29 -27.64
CA PHE A 138 19.45 -1.62 -28.03
C PHE A 138 18.63 -1.59 -29.33
N ARG A 139 18.65 -2.69 -30.10
CA ARG A 139 17.93 -2.83 -31.38
C ARG A 139 16.43 -2.54 -31.30
N ASN A 140 15.82 -2.62 -30.11
CA ASN A 140 14.40 -2.34 -29.90
C ASN A 140 14.21 -1.10 -29.02
N PRO A 141 13.77 0.05 -29.57
CA PRO A 141 13.57 1.29 -28.82
C PRO A 141 12.34 1.23 -27.88
N ARG A 142 11.60 0.12 -27.86
CA ARG A 142 10.50 -0.10 -26.91
C ARG A 142 10.97 -0.70 -25.59
N VAL A 143 12.24 -1.11 -25.49
CA VAL A 143 12.82 -1.71 -24.29
C VAL A 143 13.77 -0.71 -23.65
N SER A 144 13.50 -0.42 -22.38
CA SER A 144 14.33 0.44 -21.54
C SER A 144 14.99 -0.37 -20.44
N PHE A 145 16.08 0.17 -19.90
CA PHE A 145 16.81 -0.41 -18.78
C PHE A 145 17.12 0.64 -17.72
N ILE A 146 17.14 0.22 -16.45
CA ILE A 146 17.68 1.05 -15.39
C ILE A 146 19.20 1.15 -15.59
N TYR A 147 19.70 2.37 -15.79
CA TYR A 147 21.14 2.60 -16.00
C TYR A 147 21.77 3.55 -15.00
N ARG A 148 20.93 4.28 -14.25
CA ARG A 148 21.38 5.23 -13.24
C ARG A 148 20.38 5.31 -12.09
N VAL A 149 20.92 5.30 -10.87
CA VAL A 149 20.20 5.50 -9.62
C VAL A 149 20.83 6.68 -8.91
N GLU A 150 19.99 7.59 -8.44
CA GLU A 150 20.43 8.75 -7.66
C GLU A 150 19.76 8.71 -6.29
N LEU A 151 20.57 8.83 -5.25
CA LEU A 151 20.14 8.83 -3.85
C LEU A 151 20.50 10.18 -3.23
N TRP A 152 19.50 10.89 -2.74
CA TRP A 152 19.67 12.10 -1.93
C TRP A 152 19.38 11.77 -0.48
N LEU A 153 20.28 12.15 0.42
CA LEU A 153 20.14 12.01 1.87
C LEU A 153 20.33 13.37 2.52
N ARG A 154 19.45 13.71 3.46
CA ARG A 154 19.61 14.89 4.31
C ARG A 154 19.21 14.58 5.75
N THR A 155 20.17 14.73 6.66
CA THR A 155 19.98 14.58 8.11
C THR A 155 20.70 15.68 8.87
N GLY A 156 19.96 16.56 9.57
CA GLY A 156 20.55 17.73 10.22
C GLY A 156 21.37 18.60 9.25
N HIS A 157 22.67 18.75 9.52
CA HIS A 157 23.62 19.47 8.66
C HIS A 157 24.28 18.58 7.58
N PHE A 158 24.07 17.27 7.61
CA PHE A 158 24.66 16.35 6.65
C PHE A 158 23.80 16.22 5.39
N HIS A 159 24.39 16.57 4.24
CA HIS A 159 23.79 16.42 2.92
C HIS A 159 24.68 15.48 2.09
N SER A 160 24.07 14.48 1.44
CA SER A 160 24.78 13.58 0.53
C SER A 160 23.96 13.30 -0.72
N HIS A 161 24.65 13.22 -1.85
CA HIS A 161 24.10 12.82 -3.14
C HIS A 161 24.99 11.74 -3.72
N VAL A 162 24.46 10.52 -3.79
CA VAL A 162 25.17 9.35 -4.33
C VAL A 162 24.58 9.02 -5.69
N VAL A 163 25.45 8.84 -6.68
CA VAL A 163 25.07 8.47 -8.04
C VAL A 163 25.66 7.10 -8.34
N LEU A 164 24.79 6.12 -8.60
CA LEU A 164 25.17 4.81 -9.10
C LEU A 164 24.87 4.81 -10.60
N GLU A 165 25.91 4.68 -11.42
CA GLU A 165 25.76 4.63 -12.88
C GLU A 165 26.54 3.45 -13.42
N ARG A 166 25.95 2.75 -14.40
CA ARG A 166 26.54 1.53 -14.95
C ARG A 166 27.97 1.80 -15.45
N GLY A 167 28.93 1.05 -14.90
CA GLY A 167 30.34 1.12 -15.30
C GLY A 167 31.11 2.33 -14.77
N LYS A 168 30.57 3.05 -13.77
CA LYS A 168 31.27 4.14 -13.07
C LYS A 168 31.54 3.78 -11.62
N ASP A 169 32.68 4.23 -11.12
CA ASP A 169 33.01 4.14 -9.69
C ASP A 169 32.06 5.00 -8.87
N VAL A 170 31.77 4.54 -7.66
CA VAL A 170 30.84 5.21 -6.73
C VAL A 170 31.66 5.81 -5.60
N LEU A 171 31.63 7.14 -5.50
CA LEU A 171 32.16 7.85 -4.34
C LEU A 171 31.07 7.91 -3.26
N SER A 172 31.25 7.16 -2.17
CA SER A 172 30.38 7.22 -0.99
C SER A 172 30.96 8.18 0.06
N PRO A 173 30.37 9.36 0.30
CA PRO A 173 30.87 10.27 1.33
C PRO A 173 30.62 9.63 2.71
N GLY A 174 31.69 9.33 3.47
CA GLY A 174 31.59 8.87 4.86
C GLY A 174 32.13 7.48 5.17
N VAL A 175 32.70 6.76 4.20
CA VAL A 175 33.46 5.52 4.45
C VAL A 175 34.94 5.87 4.34
N SER A 176 35.60 6.07 5.48
CA SER A 176 37.07 6.06 5.53
C SER A 176 37.54 4.66 5.10
N PRO A 177 38.49 4.54 4.18
CA PRO A 177 39.14 3.25 3.94
C PRO A 177 39.94 2.89 5.19
N GLU A 178 39.71 1.69 5.74
CA GLU A 178 40.60 1.06 6.71
C GLU A 178 41.94 0.70 6.07
#